data_AF-A0A497N384-F1
#
_entry.id   AF-A0A497N384-F1
#
_cell.length_a   1.000
_cell.length_b   1.000
_cell.length_c   1.000
_cell.angle_alpha   90.00
_cell.angle_beta   90.00
_cell.angle_gamma   90.00
#
_symmetry.space_group_name_H-M   'P 1'
#
loop_
_entity.id
_entity.type
_entity.pdbx_description
1 polymer ?
#
loop_
_entity_poly.entity_id
_entity_poly.type
_entity_poly.pdbx_seq_one_letter_code
_entity_poly.pdbx_strand_id
1 'polypeptide(L)'
;MKKISPRPCLIFTVLLLIAIVILHPPRAASAPTIAFHLEHEWVKIWINSEDGSIDLLYDIELACDSNNIREVWVGQPTRDFTLGEAYDSHGNPLTVEKVVEGGYFAVRVHFAAPVQSGES
;
A
#
# COMPACT_ATOMS: atom_id res chain seq x y z
N MET A 1 -35.25 -42.79 -29.11
CA MET A 1 -34.45 -41.80 -28.34
C MET A 1 -33.43 -41.17 -29.30
N LYS A 2 -33.54 -39.87 -29.58
CA LYS A 2 -32.74 -39.19 -30.62
C LYS A 2 -31.41 -38.73 -30.00
N LYS A 3 -30.29 -39.36 -30.37
CA LYS A 3 -28.94 -38.98 -29.91
C LYS A 3 -28.59 -37.61 -30.47
N ILE A 4 -28.64 -36.59 -29.62
CA ILE A 4 -28.13 -35.25 -29.94
C ILE A 4 -26.62 -35.38 -30.05
N SER A 5 -26.05 -35.05 -31.22
CA SER A 5 -24.60 -35.09 -31.38
C SER A 5 -23.97 -33.95 -30.56
N PRO A 6 -22.77 -34.14 -29.98
CA PRO A 6 -22.17 -33.15 -29.08
C PRO A 6 -21.71 -31.87 -29.79
N ARG A 7 -21.57 -31.91 -31.11
CA ARG A 7 -21.04 -30.82 -31.95
C ARG A 7 -21.95 -29.58 -32.02
N PRO A 8 -23.27 -29.67 -32.29
CA PRO A 8 -24.18 -28.52 -32.24
C PRO A 8 -24.33 -27.95 -30.83
N CYS A 9 -24.25 -28.77 -29.78
CA CYS A 9 -24.25 -28.31 -28.40
C CYS A 9 -23.01 -27.46 -28.11
N LEU A 10 -21.82 -27.93 -28.52
CA LEU A 10 -20.56 -27.19 -28.38
C LEU A 10 -20.60 -25.84 -29.10
N ILE A 11 -21.08 -25.80 -30.34
CA ILE A 11 -21.17 -24.56 -31.15
C ILE A 11 -22.10 -23.56 -30.48
N PHE A 12 -23.26 -24.02 -30.00
CA PHE A 12 -24.21 -23.15 -29.30
C PHE A 12 -23.61 -22.58 -28.00
N THR A 13 -22.91 -23.41 -27.22
CA THR A 13 -22.24 -22.95 -26.00
C THR A 13 -21.15 -21.92 -26.31
N VAL A 14 -20.37 -22.12 -27.37
CA VAL A 14 -19.33 -21.16 -27.80
C VAL A 14 -19.96 -19.83 -28.24
N LEU A 15 -21.03 -19.87 -29.03
CA LEU A 15 -21.75 -18.67 -29.47
C LEU A 15 -22.37 -17.91 -28.29
N LEU A 16 -22.91 -18.63 -27.31
CA LEU A 16 -23.46 -18.04 -26.09
C LEU A 16 -22.38 -17.35 -25.26
N LEU A 17 -21.21 -17.97 -25.10
CA LEU A 17 -20.08 -17.37 -24.38
C LEU A 17 -19.58 -16.11 -25.09
N ILE A 18 -19.49 -16.12 -26.43
CA ILE A 18 -19.12 -14.93 -27.22
C ILE A 18 -20.15 -13.82 -27.03
N ALA A 19 -21.45 -14.14 -27.09
CA ALA A 19 -22.50 -13.16 -26.87
C ALA A 19 -22.43 -12.53 -25.46
N ILE A 20 -22.13 -13.33 -24.43
CA ILE A 20 -21.97 -12.83 -23.05
C ILE A 20 -20.80 -11.84 -22.95
N VAL A 21 -19.67 -12.13 -23.59
CA VAL A 21 -18.49 -11.25 -23.60
C VAL A 21 -18.75 -9.94 -24.35
N ILE A 22 -19.52 -9.99 -25.45
CA ILE A 22 -19.89 -8.79 -26.22
C ILE A 22 -20.87 -7.91 -25.43
N LEU A 23 -21.85 -8.51 -24.75
CA LEU A 23 -22.85 -7.79 -23.94
C LEU A 23 -22.26 -7.23 -22.64
N HIS A 24 -21.24 -7.88 -22.09
CA HIS A 24 -20.57 -7.49 -20.85
C HIS A 24 -19.06 -7.39 -21.09
N PRO A 25 -18.59 -6.37 -21.83
CA PRO A 25 -17.16 -6.19 -22.00
C PRO A 25 -16.51 -6.05 -20.62
N PRO A 26 -15.38 -6.72 -20.35
CA PRO A 26 -14.69 -6.59 -19.08
C PRO A 26 -14.33 -5.12 -18.89
N ARG A 27 -14.93 -4.50 -17.87
CA ARG A 27 -14.54 -3.14 -17.48
C ARG A 27 -13.14 -3.22 -16.90
N ALA A 28 -12.23 -2.41 -17.42
CA ALA A 28 -10.94 -2.20 -16.77
C ALA A 28 -11.22 -1.73 -15.33
N ALA A 29 -10.76 -2.48 -14.34
CA ALA A 29 -10.78 -2.03 -12.97
C ALA A 29 -9.81 -0.85 -12.86
N SER A 30 -10.34 0.37 -12.84
CA SER A 30 -9.56 1.54 -12.43
C SER A 30 -9.52 1.51 -10.91
N ALA A 31 -8.38 1.12 -10.35
CA ALA A 31 -8.12 1.37 -8.95
C ALA A 31 -7.99 2.89 -8.78
N PRO A 32 -8.67 3.51 -7.80
CA PRO A 32 -8.49 4.93 -7.53
C PRO A 32 -7.02 5.21 -7.21
N THR A 33 -6.42 6.19 -7.89
CA THR A 33 -5.03 6.60 -7.63
C THR A 33 -4.95 7.29 -6.27
N ILE A 34 -4.21 6.72 -5.33
CA ILE A 34 -3.86 7.40 -4.08
C ILE A 34 -2.81 8.45 -4.44
N ALA A 35 -3.08 9.71 -4.10
CA ALA A 35 -2.11 10.79 -4.18
C ALA A 35 -2.02 11.43 -2.80
N PHE A 36 -0.79 11.76 -2.41
CA PHE A 36 -0.47 12.42 -1.16
C PHE A 36 0.87 13.14 -1.33
N HIS A 37 1.16 14.08 -0.45
CA HIS A 37 2.46 14.73 -0.38
C HIS A 37 2.91 14.88 1.08
N LEU A 38 4.19 15.19 1.24
CA LEU A 38 4.77 15.57 2.52
C LEU A 38 4.64 17.08 2.67
N GLU A 39 3.92 17.52 3.69
CA GLU A 39 3.90 18.93 4.10
C GLU A 39 5.20 19.26 4.83
N HIS A 40 5.69 18.31 5.64
CA HIS A 40 6.87 18.47 6.46
C HIS A 40 7.59 17.13 6.66
N GLU A 41 8.92 17.18 6.66
CA GLU A 41 9.76 16.05 7.05
C GLU A 41 11.04 16.59 7.70
N TRP A 42 11.30 16.17 8.93
CA TRP A 42 12.61 16.33 9.55
C TRP A 42 13.10 15.04 10.18
N VAL A 43 14.42 14.94 10.22
CA VAL A 43 15.13 13.85 10.87
C VAL A 43 16.08 14.41 11.92
N LYS A 44 16.07 13.80 13.10
CA LYS A 44 17.13 13.97 14.09
C LYS A 44 17.96 12.70 14.12
N ILE A 45 19.27 12.91 14.04
CA ILE A 45 20.27 11.85 13.94
C ILE A 45 21.14 11.94 15.17
N TRP A 46 21.27 10.83 15.90
CA TRP A 46 22.28 10.69 16.94
C TRP A 46 23.29 9.65 16.50
N ILE A 47 24.56 9.89 16.84
CA ILE A 47 25.64 8.93 16.67
C ILE A 47 26.04 8.50 18.07
N ASN A 48 25.84 7.22 18.36
CA ASN A 48 26.23 6.64 19.63
C ASN A 48 27.75 6.54 19.70
N SER A 49 28.36 7.25 20.66
CA SER A 49 29.82 7.38 20.74
C SER A 49 30.54 6.10 21.15
N GLU A 50 29.82 5.12 21.72
CA GLU A 50 30.39 3.86 22.21
C GLU A 50 30.60 2.85 21.08
N ASP A 51 29.62 2.70 20.18
CA ASP A 51 29.61 1.67 19.13
C ASP A 51 29.48 2.24 17.70
N GLY A 52 29.29 3.55 17.57
CA GLY A 52 29.11 4.23 16.28
C GLY A 52 27.76 3.99 15.62
N SER A 53 26.80 3.35 16.32
CA SER A 53 25.45 3.15 15.81
C SER A 53 24.73 4.49 15.63
N ILE A 54 23.71 4.50 14.77
CA ILE A 54 22.93 5.69 14.44
C ILE A 54 21.48 5.49 14.87
N ASP A 55 20.98 6.41 15.70
CA ASP A 55 19.55 6.50 16.00
C ASP A 55 18.91 7.58 15.13
N LEU A 56 17.73 7.27 14.59
CA LEU A 56 16.95 8.14 13.73
C LEU A 56 15.58 8.39 14.37
N LEU A 57 15.22 9.66 14.51
CA LEU A 57 13.85 10.08 14.82
C LEU A 57 13.34 10.93 13.68
N TYR A 58 12.26 10.47 13.06
CA TYR A 58 11.55 11.17 12.01
C TYR A 58 10.29 11.82 12.58
N ASP A 59 9.98 13.02 12.10
CA ASP A 59 8.66 13.63 12.26
C ASP A 59 8.24 14.14 10.87
N ILE A 60 7.08 13.64 10.48
CA ILE A 60 6.58 13.57 9.13
C ILE A 60 5.12 13.99 9.17
N GLU A 61 4.77 15.03 8.41
CA GLU A 61 3.39 15.45 8.17
C GLU A 61 3.01 15.10 6.72
N LEU A 62 1.93 14.34 6.55
CA LEU A 62 1.46 13.83 5.27
C LEU A 62 0.07 14.39 4.99
N ALA A 63 -0.14 15.03 3.85
CA ALA A 63 -1.46 15.45 3.41
C ALA A 63 -1.99 14.51 2.31
N CYS A 64 -3.21 14.01 2.46
CA CYS A 64 -3.84 13.16 1.45
C CYS A 64 -4.52 14.02 0.37
N ASP A 65 -4.05 13.91 -0.87
CA ASP A 65 -4.63 14.65 -2.00
C ASP A 65 -5.83 13.90 -2.60
N SER A 66 -5.77 12.58 -2.72
CA SER A 66 -6.87 11.78 -3.28
C SER A 66 -7.00 10.38 -2.65
N ASN A 67 -8.26 9.98 -2.47
CA ASN A 67 -8.69 8.73 -1.80
C ASN A 67 -8.40 8.73 -0.30
N ASN A 68 -7.72 7.70 0.20
CA ASN A 68 -7.30 7.59 1.58
C ASN A 68 -5.95 6.87 1.65
N ILE A 69 -5.14 7.30 2.61
CA ILE A 69 -3.87 6.66 3.00
C ILE A 69 -4.07 5.95 4.33
N ARG A 70 -3.51 4.75 4.46
CA ARG A 70 -3.65 3.87 5.63
C ARG A 70 -2.32 3.55 6.28
N GLU A 71 -1.25 3.77 5.54
CA GLU A 71 0.11 3.49 5.96
C GLU A 71 1.08 4.37 5.17
N VAL A 72 2.26 4.56 5.75
CA VAL A 72 3.41 5.17 5.08
C VAL A 72 4.63 4.28 5.28
N TRP A 73 5.50 4.25 4.29
CA TRP A 73 6.72 3.47 4.30
C TRP A 73 7.91 4.43 4.42
N VAL A 74 8.60 4.40 5.55
CA VAL A 74 9.74 5.27 5.85
C VAL A 74 11.03 4.50 5.61
N GLY A 75 11.76 4.87 4.55
CA GLY A 75 12.98 4.18 4.13
C GLY A 75 14.07 4.19 5.21
N GLN A 76 14.81 3.08 5.32
CA GLN A 76 15.90 2.90 6.27
C GLN A 76 17.26 2.75 5.57
N PRO A 77 18.36 3.28 6.14
CA PRO A 77 19.66 3.27 5.48
C PRO A 77 20.27 1.87 5.31
N THR A 78 20.00 0.95 6.22
CA THR A 78 20.60 -0.39 6.24
C THR A 78 19.54 -1.48 6.47
N ARG A 79 19.92 -2.74 6.24
CA ARG A 79 19.04 -3.91 6.43
C ARG A 79 18.80 -4.25 7.91
N ASP A 80 19.79 -4.02 8.74
CA ASP A 80 19.91 -4.48 10.13
C ASP A 80 19.37 -3.49 11.16
N PHE A 81 18.65 -2.45 10.74
CA PHE A 81 17.99 -1.49 11.62
C PHE A 81 17.08 -2.16 12.66
N THR A 82 16.95 -1.53 13.83
CA THR A 82 15.99 -1.89 14.87
C THR A 82 14.76 -0.99 14.76
N LEU A 83 13.60 -1.49 15.21
CA LEU A 83 12.38 -0.68 15.24
C LEU A 83 12.35 0.16 16.52
N GLY A 84 12.07 1.44 16.36
CA GLY A 84 11.59 2.31 17.44
C GLY A 84 10.07 2.29 17.55
N GLU A 85 9.54 3.30 18.23
CA GLU A 85 8.10 3.53 18.38
C GLU A 85 7.64 4.62 17.42
N ALA A 86 6.36 4.62 17.05
CA ALA A 86 5.73 5.67 16.28
C ALA A 86 4.45 6.14 16.98
N TYR A 87 4.18 7.43 16.88
CA TYR A 87 3.02 8.09 17.50
C TYR A 87 2.38 9.06 16.51
N ASP A 88 1.07 9.24 16.62
CA ASP A 88 0.38 10.33 15.93
C ASP A 88 0.60 11.68 16.64
N SER A 89 0.09 12.76 16.04
CA SER A 89 0.18 14.13 16.57
C SER A 89 -0.50 14.33 17.94
N HIS A 90 -1.36 13.40 18.35
CA HIS A 90 -2.03 13.39 19.66
C HIS A 90 -1.30 12.52 20.68
N GLY A 91 -0.18 11.90 20.30
CA GLY A 91 0.60 11.00 21.15
C GLY A 91 0.00 9.59 21.27
N ASN A 92 -0.93 9.20 20.40
CA ASN A 92 -1.42 7.83 20.38
C ASN A 92 -0.40 6.92 19.67
N PRO A 93 -0.11 5.74 20.21
CA PRO A 93 0.83 4.81 19.58
C PRO A 93 0.28 4.28 18.26
N LEU A 94 1.16 4.15 17.26
CA LEU A 94 0.89 3.56 15.96
C LEU A 94 1.54 2.19 15.84
N THR A 95 0.97 1.32 15.00
CA THR A 95 1.57 0.02 14.70
C THR A 95 2.69 0.18 13.69
N VAL A 96 3.85 -0.42 13.97
CA VAL A 96 5.01 -0.41 13.08
C VAL A 96 5.45 -1.81 12.69
N GLU A 97 5.87 -1.98 11.44
CA GLU A 97 6.39 -3.23 10.89
C GLU A 97 7.74 -3.01 10.21
N LYS A 98 8.66 -3.98 10.39
CA LYS A 98 9.94 -4.00 9.68
C LYS A 98 9.74 -4.60 8.28
N VAL A 99 10.05 -3.83 7.25
CA VAL A 99 10.04 -4.26 5.84
C VAL A 99 11.47 -4.42 5.34
N VAL A 100 11.83 -5.63 4.92
CA VAL A 100 13.11 -5.95 4.29
C VAL A 100 12.81 -6.81 3.07
N GLU A 101 12.69 -6.18 1.91
CA GLU A 101 12.33 -6.82 0.65
C GLU A 101 13.39 -6.56 -0.42
N GLY A 102 14.17 -7.60 -0.75
CA GLY A 102 15.30 -7.46 -1.66
C GLY A 102 16.35 -6.46 -1.14
N GLY A 103 16.49 -5.34 -1.87
CA GLY A 103 17.38 -4.23 -1.52
C GLY A 103 16.67 -3.03 -0.89
N TYR A 104 15.37 -3.16 -0.59
CA TYR A 104 14.57 -2.09 0.00
C TYR A 104 14.32 -2.38 1.49
N PHE A 105 14.59 -1.38 2.34
CA PHE A 105 14.50 -1.45 3.79
C PHE A 105 13.63 -0.29 4.26
N ALA A 106 12.60 -0.56 5.04
CA ALA A 106 11.69 0.48 5.52
C ALA A 106 11.01 0.10 6.82
N VAL A 107 10.55 1.11 7.56
CA VAL A 107 9.53 0.97 8.59
C VAL A 107 8.18 1.25 7.93
N ARG A 108 7.27 0.28 7.94
CA ARG A 108 5.87 0.53 7.59
C ARG A 108 5.14 1.00 8.85
N VAL A 109 4.53 2.17 8.79
CA VAL A 109 3.75 2.74 9.89
C VAL A 109 2.28 2.70 9.49
N HIS A 110 1.44 2.03 10.28
CA HIS A 110 0.00 1.95 10.06
C HIS A 110 -0.73 3.03 10.85
N PHE A 111 -1.64 3.75 10.18
CA PHE A 111 -2.47 4.75 10.83
C PHE A 111 -3.61 4.09 11.60
N ALA A 112 -3.98 4.66 12.75
CA ALA A 112 -5.10 4.17 13.55
C ALA A 112 -6.43 4.21 12.79
N ALA A 113 -6.59 5.22 11.93
CA ALA A 113 -7.69 5.34 10.97
C ALA A 113 -7.14 5.85 9.63
N PRO A 114 -7.83 5.60 8.51
CA PRO A 114 -7.40 6.11 7.21
C PRO A 114 -7.52 7.64 7.17
N VAL A 115 -6.45 8.32 6.76
CA VAL A 115 -6.47 9.77 6.49
C VAL A 115 -7.16 10.00 5.16
N GLN A 116 -8.22 10.81 5.17
CA GLN A 116 -9.05 11.07 3.99
C GLN A 116 -8.48 12.18 3.12
N SER A 117 -8.88 12.21 1.85
CA SER A 117 -8.58 13.32 0.94
C SER A 117 -8.94 14.68 1.56
N GLY A 118 -7.96 15.59 1.61
CA GLY A 118 -8.06 16.91 2.24
C GLY A 118 -7.65 16.96 3.72
N GLU A 119 -7.28 15.83 4.33
CA GLU A 119 -6.78 15.75 5.71
C GLU A 119 -5.26 15.59 5.76
N SER A 120 -4.66 16.02 6.87
CA SER A 120 -3.27 15.77 7.26
C SER A 120 -3.17 15.22 8.69
#